data_AF-A0A7G8DKM9-F1
#
_entry.id   AF-A0A7G8DKM9-F1
#
_cell.length_a   1.000
_cell.length_b   1.000
_cell.length_c   1.000
_cell.angle_alpha   90.00
_cell.angle_beta   90.00
_cell.angle_gamma   90.00
#
_symmetry.space_group_name_H-M   'P 1'
#
loop_
_entity.id
_entity.type
_entity.pdbx_description
1 polymer ?
#
loop_
_entity_poly.entity_id
_entity_poly.type
_entity_poly.pdbx_seq_one_letter_code
_entity_poly.pdbx_strand_id
1 'polypeptide(L)'
;MWLPKFRQSLVAKTKPRATGFVLPCALSASAVLLLGSASIHTLSLKGRLRLQAAMERDQAADQLRSAAQAFTTMASGAQACLLLWPSVDWTFRKKSCFGAEPKSLWEGSVADQQWQLLSWQPSPGSGDLRLALADGRRAHFRLKLAPNGSQVLGISAVQLIGRDGSESSS
;
A
#
# COMPACT_ATOMS: atom_id res chain seq x y z
N MET A 1 -58.00 29.63 -16.65
CA MET A 1 -56.73 29.21 -16.04
C MET A 1 -55.61 29.64 -16.99
N TRP A 2 -54.82 30.61 -16.58
CA TRP A 2 -54.04 31.51 -17.45
C TRP A 2 -52.70 30.90 -17.89
N LEU A 3 -52.40 31.00 -19.20
CA LEU A 3 -51.08 30.92 -19.81
C LEU A 3 -50.73 32.32 -20.32
N PRO A 4 -49.61 32.95 -19.93
CA PRO A 4 -49.14 34.13 -20.63
C PRO A 4 -48.24 33.72 -21.79
N LYS A 5 -48.71 34.03 -23.01
CA LYS A 5 -47.87 34.37 -24.15
C LYS A 5 -46.98 35.57 -23.78
N PHE A 6 -45.69 35.49 -24.06
CA PHE A 6 -44.93 36.68 -24.44
C PHE A 6 -43.99 36.36 -25.62
N ARG A 7 -44.38 36.89 -26.78
CA ARG A 7 -43.44 37.31 -27.82
C ARG A 7 -42.57 38.43 -27.22
N GLN A 8 -41.30 38.47 -27.55
CA GLN A 8 -40.75 39.54 -28.40
C GLN A 8 -39.28 39.26 -28.72
N SER A 9 -39.03 39.23 -30.03
CA SER A 9 -37.72 39.32 -30.64
C SER A 9 -37.19 40.74 -30.41
N LEU A 10 -36.02 40.86 -29.78
CA LEU A 10 -35.22 42.08 -29.82
C LEU A 10 -33.85 41.69 -30.35
N VAL A 11 -33.71 41.80 -31.66
CA VAL A 11 -32.42 41.89 -32.35
C VAL A 11 -31.72 43.13 -31.80
N ALA A 12 -30.70 42.91 -30.97
CA ALA A 12 -29.85 43.98 -30.47
C ALA A 12 -29.03 44.55 -31.63
N LYS A 13 -29.37 45.78 -32.03
CA LYS A 13 -28.65 46.58 -33.03
C LYS A 13 -27.35 47.08 -32.39
N THR A 14 -26.24 46.39 -32.63
CA THR A 14 -24.92 46.84 -32.15
C THR A 14 -24.45 48.03 -32.98
N LYS A 15 -24.30 49.18 -32.32
CA LYS A 15 -23.76 50.42 -32.90
C LYS A 15 -22.25 50.42 -32.64
N PRO A 16 -21.38 50.51 -33.66
CA PRO A 16 -19.95 50.55 -33.44
C PRO A 16 -19.49 52.01 -33.31
N ARG A 17 -18.94 52.38 -32.14
CA ARG A 17 -17.95 53.46 -31.99
C ARG A 17 -17.50 53.56 -30.53
N ALA A 18 -16.34 52.95 -30.24
CA ALA A 18 -15.34 53.39 -29.28
C ALA A 18 -14.15 52.42 -29.38
N THR A 19 -13.24 52.72 -30.30
CA THR A 19 -11.90 52.16 -30.38
C THR A 19 -11.10 52.62 -29.15
N GLY A 20 -10.56 51.68 -28.36
CA GLY A 20 -9.45 52.02 -27.45
C GLY A 20 -9.20 51.12 -26.24
N PHE A 21 -10.23 50.67 -25.50
CA PHE A 21 -9.98 50.12 -24.15
C PHE A 21 -10.79 48.87 -23.75
N VAL A 22 -11.59 48.30 -24.65
CA VAL A 22 -12.34 47.06 -24.33
C VAL A 22 -11.56 45.80 -24.72
N LEU A 23 -10.58 45.94 -25.63
CA LEU A 23 -9.71 44.84 -26.06
C LEU A 23 -8.89 44.24 -24.90
N PRO A 24 -8.24 45.03 -24.01
CA PRO A 24 -7.43 44.48 -22.92
C PRO A 24 -8.27 43.74 -21.86
N CYS A 25 -9.46 44.26 -21.53
CA CYS A 25 -10.31 43.66 -20.49
C CYS A 25 -10.93 42.32 -20.91
N ALA A 26 -11.31 42.16 -22.18
CA ALA A 26 -11.80 40.88 -22.70
C ALA A 26 -10.68 39.82 -22.76
N LEU A 27 -9.45 40.26 -23.07
CA LEU A 27 -8.26 39.40 -23.08
C LEU A 27 -7.89 38.93 -21.67
N SER A 28 -7.95 39.79 -20.65
CA SER A 28 -7.66 39.40 -19.26
C SER A 28 -8.69 38.42 -18.69
N ALA A 29 -9.99 38.62 -18.97
CA ALA A 29 -11.04 37.69 -18.52
C ALA A 29 -10.87 36.30 -19.15
N SER A 30 -10.56 36.25 -20.45
CA SER A 30 -10.29 35.00 -21.17
C SER A 30 -9.01 34.33 -20.66
N ALA A 31 -7.96 35.11 -20.39
CA ALA A 31 -6.70 34.59 -19.85
C ALA A 31 -6.90 33.96 -18.46
N VAL A 32 -7.66 34.59 -17.56
CA VAL A 32 -7.96 34.04 -16.23
C VAL A 32 -8.78 32.75 -16.32
N LEU A 33 -9.77 32.69 -17.23
CA LEU A 33 -10.57 31.49 -17.45
C LEU A 33 -9.73 30.33 -18.01
N LEU A 34 -8.84 30.61 -18.97
CA LEU A 34 -7.91 29.61 -19.51
C LEU A 34 -6.92 29.12 -18.44
N LEU A 35 -6.39 30.03 -17.62
CA LEU A 35 -5.47 29.69 -16.53
C LEU A 35 -6.17 28.89 -15.42
N GLY A 36 -7.42 29.23 -15.10
CA GLY A 36 -8.26 28.49 -14.16
C GLY A 36 -8.60 27.08 -14.64
N SER A 37 -8.96 26.94 -15.92
CA SER A 37 -9.22 25.62 -16.53
C SER A 37 -7.98 24.73 -16.52
N ALA A 38 -6.83 25.25 -16.98
CA ALA A 38 -5.55 24.52 -16.96
C ALA A 38 -5.12 24.10 -15.55
N SER A 39 -5.42 24.92 -14.54
CA SER A 39 -5.11 24.64 -13.12
C SER A 39 -5.93 23.47 -12.57
N ILE A 40 -7.23 23.42 -12.87
CA ILE A 40 -8.12 22.32 -12.43
C ILE A 40 -7.73 21.01 -13.11
N HIS A 41 -7.41 21.04 -14.41
CA HIS A 41 -6.93 19.86 -15.13
C HIS A 41 -5.63 19.31 -14.54
N THR A 42 -4.69 20.19 -14.18
CA THR A 42 -3.42 19.79 -13.56
C THR A 42 -3.63 19.23 -12.15
N LEU A 43 -4.52 19.83 -11.36
CA LEU A 43 -4.83 19.35 -10.00
C LEU A 43 -5.50 17.97 -10.03
N SER A 44 -6.45 17.76 -10.96
CA SER A 44 -7.12 16.47 -11.14
C SER A 44 -6.14 15.37 -11.53
N LEU A 45 -5.22 15.64 -12.46
CA LEU A 45 -4.18 14.69 -12.86
C LEU A 45 -3.25 14.36 -11.68
N LYS A 46 -2.73 15.37 -10.98
CA LYS A 46 -1.89 15.17 -9.79
C LYS A 46 -2.62 14.37 -8.70
N GLY A 47 -3.93 14.60 -8.53
CA GLY A 47 -4.77 13.84 -7.61
C GLY A 47 -4.85 12.36 -7.99
N ARG A 48 -5.10 12.05 -9.26
CA ARG A 48 -5.15 10.65 -9.76
C ARG A 48 -3.82 9.92 -9.57
N LEU A 49 -2.70 10.57 -9.89
CA LEU A 49 -1.37 9.98 -9.73
C LEU A 49 -1.07 9.68 -8.26
N ARG A 50 -1.46 10.57 -7.34
CA ARG A 50 -1.29 10.32 -5.89
C ARG A 50 -2.16 9.17 -5.41
N LEU A 51 -3.39 9.07 -5.89
CA LEU A 51 -4.29 7.97 -5.53
C LEU A 51 -3.75 6.63 -6.03
N GLN A 52 -3.29 6.57 -7.27
CA GLN A 52 -2.66 5.36 -7.83
C GLN A 52 -1.44 4.94 -7.01
N ALA A 53 -0.54 5.87 -6.71
CA ALA A 53 0.63 5.58 -5.88
C ALA A 53 0.27 5.16 -4.45
N ALA A 54 -0.84 5.63 -3.89
CA ALA A 54 -1.34 5.17 -2.60
C ALA A 54 -1.90 3.75 -2.69
N MET A 55 -2.74 3.47 -3.69
CA MET A 55 -3.30 2.13 -3.92
C MET A 55 -2.21 1.08 -4.15
N GLU A 56 -1.17 1.39 -4.92
CA GLU A 56 -0.04 0.48 -5.14
C GLU A 56 0.71 0.16 -3.84
N ARG A 57 0.87 1.14 -2.96
CA ARG A 57 1.50 0.95 -1.64
C ARG A 57 0.63 0.09 -0.72
N ASP A 58 -0.66 0.36 -0.67
CA ASP A 58 -1.61 -0.39 0.15
C ASP A 58 -1.71 -1.84 -0.31
N GLN A 59 -1.81 -2.07 -1.63
CA GLN A 59 -1.81 -3.41 -2.21
C GLN A 59 -0.52 -4.16 -1.89
N ALA A 60 0.64 -3.49 -1.94
CA ALA A 60 1.91 -4.09 -1.57
C ALA A 60 1.97 -4.47 -0.09
N ALA A 61 1.50 -3.58 0.79
CA ALA A 61 1.42 -3.83 2.22
C ALA A 61 0.50 -5.02 2.53
N ASP A 62 -0.64 -5.13 1.85
CA ASP A 62 -1.60 -6.20 2.04
C ASP A 62 -1.06 -7.56 1.58
N GLN A 63 -0.38 -7.62 0.44
CA GLN A 63 0.29 -8.85 -0.01
C GLN A 63 1.32 -9.35 1.01
N LEU A 64 2.13 -8.45 1.56
CA LEU A 64 3.11 -8.80 2.62
C LEU A 64 2.41 -9.24 3.91
N ARG A 65 1.31 -8.59 4.28
CA ARG A 65 0.51 -8.97 5.45
C ARG A 65 -0.14 -10.34 5.27
N SER A 66 -0.64 -10.67 4.09
CA SER A 66 -1.14 -12.00 3.74
C SER A 66 -0.05 -13.06 3.83
N ALA A 67 1.18 -12.76 3.39
CA ALA A 67 2.31 -13.67 3.56
C ALA A 67 2.65 -13.91 5.04
N ALA A 68 2.62 -12.86 5.87
CA ALA A 68 2.79 -13.00 7.32
C ALA A 68 1.69 -13.87 7.94
N GLN A 69 0.42 -13.68 7.53
CA GLN A 69 -0.70 -14.53 7.99
C GLN A 69 -0.51 -15.99 7.57
N ALA A 70 -0.08 -16.25 6.34
CA ALA A 70 0.24 -17.59 5.86
C ALA A 70 1.34 -18.25 6.71
N PHE A 71 2.43 -17.53 6.98
CA PHE A 71 3.47 -17.99 7.90
C PHE A 71 2.90 -18.34 9.29
N THR A 72 2.09 -17.47 9.89
CA THR A 72 1.52 -17.74 11.23
C THR A 72 0.60 -18.96 11.26
N THR A 73 -0.10 -19.22 10.15
CA THR A 73 -0.96 -20.39 10.01
C THR A 73 -0.11 -21.66 9.91
N MET A 74 0.97 -21.61 9.15
CA MET A 74 1.90 -22.73 8.99
C MET A 74 2.73 -23.00 10.26
N ALA A 75 3.06 -21.96 11.01
CA ALA A 75 3.79 -22.02 12.28
C ALA A 75 2.91 -22.44 13.48
N SER A 76 1.73 -23.02 13.22
CA SER A 76 0.83 -23.54 14.24
C SER A 76 0.93 -25.07 14.36
N GLY A 77 0.19 -25.67 15.29
CA GLY A 77 0.17 -27.13 15.46
C GLY A 77 1.56 -27.68 15.82
N ALA A 78 2.04 -28.68 15.06
CA ALA A 78 3.36 -29.29 15.30
C ALA A 78 4.52 -28.29 15.12
N GLN A 79 4.32 -27.24 14.31
CA GLN A 79 5.38 -26.30 13.95
C GLN A 79 5.56 -25.20 15.01
N ALA A 80 4.55 -25.04 15.89
CA ALA A 80 4.54 -24.10 17.00
C ALA A 80 5.79 -24.19 17.90
N CYS A 81 6.31 -25.40 18.10
CA CYS A 81 7.51 -25.62 18.90
C CYS A 81 8.76 -24.93 18.33
N LEU A 82 8.83 -24.75 17.01
CA LEU A 82 9.96 -24.07 16.37
C LEU A 82 9.97 -22.56 16.70
N LEU A 83 8.81 -21.96 16.98
CA LEU A 83 8.71 -20.54 17.27
C LEU A 83 9.43 -20.12 18.56
N LEU A 84 9.73 -21.05 19.46
CA LEU A 84 10.54 -20.77 20.66
C LEU A 84 12.01 -20.49 20.34
N TRP A 85 12.46 -20.79 19.13
CA TRP A 85 13.87 -20.72 18.74
C TRP A 85 14.07 -19.80 17.54
N PRO A 86 15.24 -19.14 17.43
CA PRO A 86 15.61 -18.43 16.20
C PRO A 86 15.57 -19.36 14.98
N SER A 87 15.24 -18.84 13.80
CA SER A 87 15.15 -19.66 12.57
C SER A 87 16.46 -20.36 12.22
N VAL A 88 17.60 -19.75 12.56
CA VAL A 88 18.94 -20.34 12.37
C VAL A 88 19.13 -21.65 13.15
N ASP A 89 18.36 -21.85 14.23
CA ASP A 89 18.49 -23.03 15.10
C ASP A 89 17.48 -24.14 14.78
N TRP A 90 16.50 -23.91 13.90
CA TRP A 90 15.40 -24.84 13.70
C TRP A 90 15.85 -26.24 13.24
N THR A 91 16.87 -26.33 12.39
CA THR A 91 17.41 -27.62 11.94
C THR A 91 17.99 -28.42 13.10
N PHE A 92 18.66 -27.77 14.06
CA PHE A 92 19.21 -28.43 15.25
C PHE A 92 18.10 -28.81 16.24
N ARG A 93 17.02 -28.01 16.30
CA ARG A 93 15.89 -28.20 17.21
C ARG A 93 14.84 -29.20 16.70
N LYS A 94 14.98 -29.72 15.48
CA LYS A 94 14.06 -30.74 14.91
C LYS A 94 13.87 -31.95 15.84
N LYS A 95 14.90 -32.37 16.56
CA LYS A 95 14.80 -33.50 17.52
C LYS A 95 14.01 -33.14 18.79
N SER A 96 13.99 -31.88 19.19
CA SER A 96 13.25 -31.39 20.35
C SER A 96 11.78 -31.08 20.02
N CYS A 97 11.50 -30.75 18.76
CA CYS A 97 10.15 -30.47 18.27
C CYS A 97 9.60 -31.67 17.49
N PHE A 98 9.00 -32.63 18.22
CA PHE A 98 8.45 -33.84 17.61
C PHE A 98 7.36 -33.52 16.59
N GLY A 99 7.47 -34.12 15.39
CA GLY A 99 6.53 -33.88 14.29
C GLY A 99 6.74 -32.55 13.55
N ALA A 100 7.66 -31.69 14.01
CA ALA A 100 7.95 -30.44 13.33
C ALA A 100 8.83 -30.65 12.09
N GLU A 101 8.45 -30.01 10.98
CA GLU A 101 9.26 -29.98 9.76
C GLU A 101 9.75 -28.55 9.48
N PRO A 102 10.99 -28.20 9.88
CA PRO A 102 11.55 -26.86 9.68
C PRO A 102 11.48 -26.36 8.23
N LYS A 103 11.66 -27.27 7.27
CA LYS A 103 11.59 -26.95 5.84
C LYS A 103 10.27 -26.33 5.42
N SER A 104 9.17 -26.71 6.08
CA SER A 104 7.85 -26.16 5.74
C SER A 104 7.71 -24.68 6.11
N LEU A 105 8.50 -24.13 7.03
CA LEU A 105 8.39 -22.72 7.45
C LEU A 105 9.31 -21.78 6.67
N TRP A 106 10.22 -22.30 5.85
CA TRP A 106 11.19 -21.48 5.11
C TRP A 106 10.58 -20.80 3.88
N GLU A 107 9.56 -21.38 3.29
CA GLU A 107 8.89 -20.86 2.10
C GLU A 107 7.43 -21.30 2.05
N GLY A 108 6.62 -20.55 1.33
CA GLY A 108 5.22 -20.87 1.08
C GLY A 108 4.62 -20.01 -0.02
N SER A 109 3.32 -20.11 -0.20
CA SER A 109 2.58 -19.34 -1.20
C SER A 109 1.25 -18.83 -0.66
N VAL A 110 0.85 -17.62 -1.07
CA VAL A 110 -0.47 -17.04 -0.78
C VAL A 110 -0.96 -16.25 -1.99
N ALA A 111 -2.17 -16.54 -2.47
CA ALA A 111 -2.82 -15.83 -3.59
C ALA A 111 -1.86 -15.52 -4.76
N ASP A 112 -1.19 -16.57 -5.28
CA ASP A 112 -0.19 -16.55 -6.36
C ASP A 112 1.15 -15.88 -6.06
N GLN A 113 1.38 -15.40 -4.84
CA GLN A 113 2.66 -14.87 -4.43
C GLN A 113 3.43 -15.88 -3.57
N GLN A 114 4.62 -16.27 -4.04
CA GLN A 114 5.56 -17.04 -3.22
C GLN A 114 6.24 -16.10 -2.22
N TRP A 115 6.43 -16.60 -1.01
CA TRP A 115 7.14 -15.90 0.05
C TRP A 115 8.21 -16.80 0.66
N GLN A 116 9.26 -16.17 1.17
CA GLN A 116 10.38 -16.81 1.82
C GLN A 116 10.63 -16.18 3.19
N LEU A 117 10.93 -17.00 4.18
CA LEU A 117 11.42 -16.57 5.47
C LEU A 117 12.87 -16.11 5.36
N LEU A 118 13.12 -14.84 5.70
CA LEU A 118 14.47 -14.31 5.83
C LEU A 118 15.03 -14.60 7.22
N SER A 119 14.24 -14.33 8.26
CA SER A 119 14.61 -14.64 9.64
C SER A 119 13.40 -14.66 10.56
N TRP A 120 13.50 -15.47 11.60
CA TRP A 120 12.65 -15.42 12.78
C TRP A 120 13.50 -15.29 14.04
N GLN A 121 13.17 -14.31 14.89
CA GLN A 121 13.84 -14.09 16.17
C GLN A 121 12.79 -13.98 17.29
N PRO A 122 12.67 -14.98 18.18
CA PRO A 122 11.75 -14.89 19.31
C PRO A 122 12.27 -13.91 20.38
N SER A 123 11.33 -13.33 21.11
CA SER A 123 11.55 -12.47 22.28
C SER A 123 10.47 -12.76 23.33
N PRO A 124 10.64 -12.36 24.60
CA PRO A 124 9.60 -12.55 25.61
C PRO A 124 8.28 -11.87 25.21
N GLY A 125 7.24 -12.67 24.94
CA GLY A 125 5.90 -12.18 24.54
C GLY A 125 5.77 -11.66 23.11
N SER A 126 6.84 -11.71 22.30
CA SER A 126 6.80 -11.27 20.90
C SER A 126 7.84 -11.98 20.04
N GLY A 127 7.85 -11.76 18.73
CA GLY A 127 8.97 -12.17 17.90
C GLY A 127 9.07 -11.34 16.63
N ASP A 128 10.28 -11.16 16.14
CA ASP A 128 10.56 -10.38 14.95
C ASP A 128 10.63 -11.34 13.75
N LEU A 129 9.71 -11.14 12.81
CA LEU A 129 9.54 -11.91 11.59
C LEU A 129 9.98 -11.07 10.39
N ARG A 130 10.89 -11.60 9.57
CA ARG A 130 11.30 -10.97 8.31
C ARG A 130 10.98 -11.90 7.15
N LEU A 131 10.24 -11.39 6.17
CA LEU A 131 9.81 -12.11 4.98
C LEU A 131 10.24 -11.38 3.71
N ALA A 132 10.45 -12.14 2.65
CA ALA A 132 10.56 -11.66 1.27
C ALA A 132 9.45 -12.27 0.41
N LEU A 133 8.98 -11.52 -0.58
CA LEU A 133 8.15 -12.03 -1.67
C LEU A 133 9.02 -12.37 -2.89
N ALA A 134 8.51 -13.19 -3.80
CA ALA A 134 9.23 -13.57 -5.04
C ALA A 134 9.67 -12.39 -5.91
N ASP A 135 8.95 -11.27 -5.86
CA ASP A 135 9.33 -10.03 -6.55
C ASP A 135 10.36 -9.17 -5.81
N GLY A 136 10.98 -9.74 -4.77
CA GLY A 136 12.06 -9.14 -3.98
C GLY A 136 11.60 -8.14 -2.92
N ARG A 137 10.30 -7.82 -2.79
CA ARG A 137 9.83 -6.94 -1.71
C ARG A 137 10.02 -7.62 -0.35
N ARG A 138 10.55 -6.88 0.62
CA ARG A 138 10.83 -7.37 1.97
C ARG A 138 10.05 -6.59 3.03
N ALA A 139 9.63 -7.31 4.07
CA ALA A 139 8.99 -6.70 5.23
C ALA A 139 9.48 -7.28 6.54
N HIS A 140 9.37 -6.44 7.57
CA HIS A 140 9.52 -6.77 8.96
C HIS A 140 8.17 -6.68 9.66
N PHE A 141 7.88 -7.66 10.50
CA PHE A 141 6.69 -7.73 11.34
C PHE A 141 7.11 -8.08 12.75
N ARG A 142 6.48 -7.43 13.73
CA ARG A 142 6.51 -7.88 15.11
C ARG A 142 5.26 -8.70 15.39
N LEU A 143 5.46 -9.98 15.71
CA LEU A 143 4.40 -10.87 16.14
C LEU A 143 4.22 -10.77 17.64
N LYS A 144 2.97 -10.77 18.11
CA LYS A 144 2.65 -10.96 19.52
C LYS A 144 2.56 -12.45 19.80
N LEU A 145 3.28 -12.93 20.80
CA LEU A 145 3.29 -14.34 21.18
C LEU A 145 2.53 -14.56 22.49
N ALA A 146 1.98 -15.77 22.66
CA ALA A 146 1.50 -16.24 23.95
C ALA A 146 2.67 -16.38 24.95
N PRO A 147 2.39 -16.42 26.27
CA PRO A 147 3.44 -16.52 27.28
C PRO A 147 4.38 -17.72 27.12
N ASN A 148 3.89 -18.81 26.51
CA ASN A 148 4.68 -20.01 26.20
C ASN A 148 5.55 -19.87 24.93
N GLY A 149 5.46 -18.75 24.20
CA GLY A 149 6.24 -18.46 23.00
C GLY A 149 5.86 -19.27 21.76
N SER A 150 4.93 -20.22 21.86
CA SER A 150 4.63 -21.19 20.80
C SER A 150 3.40 -20.83 19.96
N GLN A 151 2.65 -19.79 20.36
CA GLN A 151 1.42 -19.39 19.67
C GLN A 151 1.48 -17.91 19.30
N VAL A 152 1.15 -17.60 18.04
CA VAL A 152 0.99 -16.22 17.58
C VAL A 152 -0.41 -15.73 17.92
N LEU A 153 -0.48 -14.60 18.62
CA LEU A 153 -1.72 -13.94 19.04
C LEU A 153 -2.08 -12.74 18.16
N GLY A 154 -1.11 -12.21 17.40
CA GLY A 154 -1.33 -11.05 16.53
C GLY A 154 -0.10 -10.68 15.72
N ILE A 155 -0.31 -9.87 14.69
CA ILE A 155 0.71 -9.38 13.76
C ILE A 155 0.67 -7.85 13.81
N SER A 156 1.81 -7.19 13.99
CA SER A 156 1.90 -5.72 13.97
C SER A 156 1.62 -5.16 12.58
N ALA A 157 1.60 -3.82 12.48
CA ALA A 157 1.70 -3.15 11.19
C ALA A 157 2.97 -3.58 10.44
N VAL A 158 2.86 -3.64 9.11
CA VAL A 158 3.96 -3.96 8.21
C VAL A 158 5.01 -2.85 8.23
N GLN A 159 6.28 -3.22 8.36
CA GLN A 159 7.41 -2.31 8.17
C GLN A 159 8.15 -2.74 6.90
N LEU A 160 8.06 -1.93 5.85
CA LEU A 160 8.75 -2.22 4.58
C LEU A 160 10.26 -2.02 4.77
N ILE A 161 11.05 -3.04 4.44
CA ILE A 161 12.52 -2.99 4.57
C ILE A 161 13.16 -2.50 3.26
N GLY A 162 12.51 -2.75 2.12
CA GLY A 162 13.02 -2.43 0.79
C GLY A 162 12.87 -3.60 -0.17
N ARG A 163 13.63 -3.57 -1.27
CA ARG A 163 13.71 -4.63 -2.27
C ARG A 163 15.18 -5.00 -2.48
N ASP A 164 15.49 -6.28 -2.72
CA ASP A 164 16.86 -6.74 -3.03
C ASP A 164 17.50 -5.83 -4.08
N GLY A 165 18.59 -5.16 -3.69
CA GLY A 165 19.28 -4.13 -4.50
C GLY A 165 19.38 -2.75 -3.85
N SER A 166 18.65 -2.47 -2.77
CA SER A 166 18.82 -1.25 -1.96
C SER A 166 19.65 -1.54 -0.70
N GLU A 167 20.92 -1.92 -0.86
CA GLU A 167 21.88 -1.93 0.24
C GLU A 167 22.30 -0.48 0.51
N SER A 168 21.61 0.17 1.45
CA SER A 168 22.10 1.39 2.06
C SER A 168 23.31 1.03 2.94
N SER A 169 24.50 1.06 2.33
CA SER A 169 25.73 1.31 3.07
C SER A 169 25.56 2.64 3.81
N SER A 170 25.62 2.60 5.13
CA SER A 170 25.89 3.74 5.99
C SER A 170 27.07 3.38 6.88
#